data_AF-A0A0L1J586-F1
#
_entry.id   AF-A0A0L1J586-F1
#
_cell.length_a   1.000
_cell.length_b   1.000
_cell.length_c   1.000
_cell.angle_alpha   90.00
_cell.angle_beta   90.00
_cell.angle_gamma   90.00
#
_symmetry.space_group_name_H-M   'P 1'
#
loop_
_entity.id
_entity.type
_entity.pdbx_description
1 polymer ?
#
loop_
_entity_poly.entity_id
_entity_poly.type
_entity_poly.pdbx_seq_one_letter_code
_entity_poly.pdbx_strand_id
1 'polypeptide(L)'
;MRQKTQTDSATVPEDRGEDDIRASIRSSDLAEIVFPLSDTVQNLLGISSLAAVQSDGLAQRLLDVIDSSEVVWKGPFAGEKMALSCGHDIILKAVRDLDDTTEYTTLEYLHQHKPNTPAPKPLGFIRMNDISLMFIG
;
A
#
# COMPACT_ATOMS: atom_id res chain seq x y z
N MET A 1 -11.85 49.96 -6.93
CA MET A 1 -11.63 48.57 -7.38
C MET A 1 -10.49 47.99 -6.53
N ARG A 2 -10.79 47.14 -5.54
CA ARG A 2 -9.79 46.43 -4.74
C ARG A 2 -9.72 44.99 -5.26
N GLN A 3 -8.58 44.61 -5.81
CA GLN A 3 -8.31 43.24 -6.26
C GLN A 3 -8.37 42.31 -5.04
N LYS A 4 -9.19 41.25 -5.11
CA LYS A 4 -9.16 40.13 -4.18
C LYS A 4 -8.04 39.21 -4.62
N THR A 5 -6.97 39.14 -3.83
CA THR A 5 -5.93 38.14 -3.97
C THR A 5 -6.54 36.78 -3.67
N GLN A 6 -6.54 35.91 -4.66
CA GLN A 6 -6.95 34.52 -4.56
C GLN A 6 -5.84 33.75 -3.84
N THR A 7 -6.12 33.30 -2.63
CA THR A 7 -5.20 32.48 -1.84
C THR A 7 -5.23 31.07 -2.39
N ASP A 8 -4.07 30.58 -2.81
CA ASP A 8 -3.81 29.18 -3.15
C ASP A 8 -4.30 28.27 -2.02
N SER A 9 -5.20 27.35 -2.34
CA SER A 9 -5.63 26.29 -1.43
C SER A 9 -4.53 25.23 -1.40
N ALA A 10 -3.55 25.41 -0.51
CA ALA A 10 -2.75 24.29 -0.06
C ALA A 10 -3.71 23.22 0.49
N THR A 11 -3.73 22.04 -0.13
CA THR A 11 -4.44 20.87 0.36
C THR A 11 -3.92 20.53 1.74
N VAL A 12 -4.67 20.95 2.76
CA VAL A 12 -4.50 20.48 4.13
C VAL A 12 -4.71 18.96 4.07
N PRO A 13 -3.79 18.13 4.60
CA PRO A 13 -4.03 16.71 4.73
C PRO A 13 -5.32 16.56 5.55
N GLU A 14 -6.34 15.92 4.97
CA GLU A 14 -7.53 15.59 5.73
C GLU A 14 -7.09 14.79 6.97
N ASP A 15 -7.51 15.24 8.15
CA ASP A 15 -7.22 14.57 9.40
C ASP A 15 -7.84 13.16 9.33
N ARG A 16 -6.99 12.17 9.10
CA ARG A 16 -7.39 10.77 9.01
C ARG A 16 -7.74 10.37 10.44
N GLY A 17 -9.04 10.29 10.74
CA GLY A 17 -9.52 9.90 12.07
C GLY A 17 -8.83 8.63 12.57
N GLU A 18 -8.73 8.48 13.89
CA GLU A 18 -7.94 7.43 14.57
C GLU A 18 -8.27 5.99 14.10
N ASP A 19 -9.47 5.79 13.56
CA ASP A 19 -9.94 4.53 12.99
C ASP A 19 -9.46 4.24 11.54
N ASP A 20 -8.54 5.02 10.96
CA ASP A 20 -7.99 4.77 9.62
C ASP A 20 -6.56 4.21 9.71
N ILE A 21 -6.32 2.97 9.24
CA ILE A 21 -4.99 2.34 9.30
C ILE A 21 -3.89 3.16 8.64
N ARG A 22 -4.23 4.02 7.67
CA ARG A 22 -3.26 4.90 7.00
C ARG A 22 -2.72 5.95 7.97
N ALA A 23 -3.48 6.32 8.99
CA ALA A 23 -3.10 7.28 10.02
C ALA A 23 -1.98 6.77 10.94
N SER A 24 -1.61 5.48 10.93
CA SER A 24 -0.50 4.94 11.72
C SER A 24 0.79 4.70 10.94
N ILE A 25 0.78 4.91 9.62
CA ILE A 25 1.92 4.66 8.72
C ILE A 25 2.78 5.92 8.68
N ARG A 26 4.09 5.79 8.89
CA ARG A 26 5.07 6.90 8.87
C ARG A 26 6.24 6.56 7.96
N SER A 27 6.84 7.60 7.38
CA SER A 27 8.05 7.43 6.57
C SER A 27 9.29 7.03 7.37
N SER A 28 9.25 7.17 8.70
CA SER A 28 10.27 6.66 9.63
C SER A 28 10.14 5.17 9.94
N ASP A 29 9.06 4.52 9.51
CA ASP A 29 8.81 3.11 9.81
C ASP A 29 9.75 2.19 9.04
N LEU A 30 10.09 1.06 9.65
CA LEU A 30 10.91 0.06 8.99
C LEU A 30 10.06 -0.68 7.96
N ALA A 31 10.44 -0.60 6.68
CA ALA A 31 9.82 -1.33 5.59
C ALA A 31 10.68 -2.53 5.18
N GLU A 32 10.14 -3.74 5.29
CA GLU A 32 10.78 -5.00 4.93
C GLU A 32 9.99 -5.67 3.79
N ILE A 33 10.67 -6.02 2.70
CA ILE A 33 10.07 -6.81 1.63
C ILE A 33 10.05 -8.28 2.06
N VAL A 34 8.87 -8.79 2.38
CA VAL A 34 8.66 -10.18 2.82
C VAL A 34 8.58 -11.12 1.62
N PHE A 35 7.92 -10.68 0.54
CA PHE A 35 7.86 -11.40 -0.73
C PHE A 35 8.22 -10.46 -1.90
N PRO A 36 8.92 -10.95 -2.93
CA PRO A 36 9.40 -10.12 -4.04
C PRO A 36 8.31 -9.28 -4.70
N LEU A 37 8.66 -8.05 -5.06
CA LEU A 37 7.75 -7.12 -5.75
C LEU A 37 7.77 -7.39 -7.25
N SER A 38 6.59 -7.52 -7.86
CA SER A 38 6.43 -7.56 -9.31
C SER A 38 6.91 -6.27 -9.98
N ASP A 39 7.22 -6.33 -11.27
CA ASP A 39 7.64 -5.15 -12.05
C ASP A 39 6.59 -4.03 -12.00
N THR A 40 5.30 -4.37 -12.00
CA THR A 40 4.22 -3.38 -11.91
C THR A 40 4.24 -2.64 -10.58
N VAL A 41 4.50 -3.34 -9.46
CA VAL A 41 4.60 -2.71 -8.14
C VAL A 41 5.91 -1.92 -7.99
N GLN A 42 7.01 -2.42 -8.56
CA GLN A 42 8.27 -1.67 -8.61
C GLN A 42 8.10 -0.36 -9.38
N ASN A 43 7.39 -0.38 -10.51
CA ASN A 43 7.07 0.81 -11.29
C ASN A 43 6.16 1.78 -10.52
N LEU A 44 5.13 1.26 -9.84
CA LEU A 44 4.25 2.05 -8.96
C LEU A 44 5.06 2.79 -7.88
N LEU A 45 6.04 2.12 -7.28
CA LEU A 45 6.91 2.69 -6.24
C LEU A 45 8.08 3.51 -6.81
N GLY A 46 8.23 3.58 -8.13
CA GLY A 46 9.36 4.26 -8.79
C GLY A 46 10.72 3.65 -8.46
N ILE A 47 10.79 2.33 -8.26
CA ILE A 47 12.00 1.57 -7.96
C ILE A 47 12.65 1.14 -9.28
N SER A 48 13.70 1.85 -9.70
CA SER A 48 14.37 1.61 -10.99
C SER A 48 15.59 0.68 -10.90
N SER A 49 16.03 0.26 -9.70
CA SER A 49 17.14 -0.69 -9.54
C SER A 49 17.12 -1.41 -8.19
N LEU A 50 17.74 -2.60 -8.14
CA LEU A 50 17.96 -3.38 -6.92
C LEU A 50 18.69 -2.61 -5.80
N ALA A 51 19.49 -1.60 -6.12
CA ALA A 51 20.13 -0.74 -5.12
C ALA A 51 19.15 0.24 -4.44
N ALA A 52 18.08 0.65 -5.15
CA ALA A 52 17.02 1.48 -4.59
C ALA A 52 16.08 0.70 -3.65
N VAL A 53 16.09 -0.64 -3.74
CA VAL A 53 15.39 -1.53 -2.82
C VAL A 53 16.06 -1.55 -1.44
N GLN A 54 17.38 -1.30 -1.40
CA GLN A 54 18.22 -1.41 -0.20
C GLN A 54 18.40 -0.09 0.58
N SER A 55 17.82 1.04 0.13
CA SER A 55 18.09 2.36 0.71
C SER A 55 16.84 3.12 1.16
N ASP A 56 16.97 3.79 2.30
CA ASP A 56 16.27 5.00 2.76
C ASP A 56 15.25 5.56 1.75
N GLY A 57 13.96 5.30 2.01
CA GLY A 57 12.86 5.88 1.24
C GLY A 57 11.78 4.90 0.78
N LEU A 58 11.93 3.58 0.98
CA LEU A 58 10.84 2.63 0.69
C LEU A 58 9.57 2.97 1.47
N ALA A 59 9.69 3.25 2.78
CA ALA A 59 8.56 3.68 3.61
C ALA A 59 7.93 4.99 3.11
N GLN A 60 8.75 5.96 2.68
CA GLN A 60 8.24 7.20 2.09
C GLN A 60 7.47 6.95 0.79
N ARG A 61 8.00 6.13 -0.12
CA ARG A 61 7.33 5.78 -1.38
C ARG A 61 6.01 5.04 -1.15
N LEU A 62 5.97 4.16 -0.15
CA LEU A 62 4.73 3.49 0.26
C LEU A 62 3.72 4.49 0.79
N LEU A 63 4.15 5.43 1.62
CA LEU A 63 3.31 6.50 2.13
C LEU A 63 2.74 7.34 0.98
N ASP A 64 3.55 7.73 -0.01
CA ASP A 64 3.11 8.49 -1.19
C ASP A 64 2.03 7.72 -2.00
N VAL A 65 2.21 6.39 -2.16
CA VAL A 65 1.21 5.53 -2.79
C VAL A 65 -0.07 5.46 -1.95
N ILE A 66 0.04 5.26 -0.64
CA ILE A 66 -1.11 5.18 0.27
C ILE A 66 -1.89 6.50 0.33
N ASP A 67 -1.19 7.63 0.27
CA ASP A 67 -1.77 8.96 0.30
C ASP A 67 -2.52 9.29 -0.99
N SER A 68 -2.05 8.78 -2.13
CA SER A 68 -2.70 8.94 -3.44
C SER A 68 -3.76 7.87 -3.75
N SER A 69 -3.92 6.85 -2.91
CA SER A 69 -4.84 5.75 -3.14
C SER A 69 -6.28 6.02 -2.69
N GLU A 70 -7.25 5.44 -3.40
CA GLU A 70 -8.67 5.46 -3.03
C GLU A 70 -8.99 4.32 -2.06
N VAL A 71 -9.79 4.60 -1.02
CA VAL A 71 -10.30 3.53 -0.15
C VAL A 71 -11.43 2.79 -0.85
N VAL A 72 -11.20 1.54 -1.25
CA VAL A 72 -12.25 0.71 -1.87
C VAL A 72 -13.03 -0.11 -0.84
N TRP A 73 -12.41 -0.39 0.32
CA TRP A 73 -13.07 -1.12 1.40
C TRP A 73 -12.42 -0.86 2.76
N LYS A 74 -13.26 -0.87 3.80
CA LYS A 74 -12.87 -0.80 5.21
C LYS A 74 -13.40 -2.02 5.95
N GLY A 75 -12.58 -2.61 6.80
CA GLY A 75 -13.02 -3.67 7.71
C GLY A 75 -13.97 -3.17 8.79
N PRO A 76 -14.58 -4.09 9.56
CA PRO A 76 -15.38 -3.75 10.74
C PRO A 76 -14.61 -2.86 11.74
N PHE A 77 -13.28 -3.02 11.76
CA PHE A 77 -12.32 -2.17 12.46
C PHE A 77 -11.37 -1.60 11.42
N ALA A 78 -11.64 -0.38 10.94
CA ALA A 78 -10.91 0.23 9.84
C ALA A 78 -9.44 0.55 10.21
N GLY A 79 -9.10 0.62 11.50
CA GLY A 79 -7.73 0.71 12.00
C GLY A 79 -6.93 -0.59 11.90
N GLU A 80 -7.60 -1.72 11.64
CA GLU A 80 -6.98 -3.04 11.51
C GLU A 80 -6.86 -3.49 10.06
N LYS A 81 -7.83 -3.17 9.19
CA LYS A 81 -7.90 -3.76 7.85
C LYS A 81 -8.54 -2.82 6.84
N MET A 82 -7.84 -2.55 5.74
CA MET A 82 -8.36 -1.75 4.63
C MET A 82 -7.86 -2.30 3.29
N ALA A 83 -8.63 -2.04 2.23
CA ALA A 83 -8.17 -2.21 0.86
C ALA A 83 -8.20 -0.86 0.14
N LEU A 84 -7.10 -0.57 -0.55
CA LEU A 84 -6.85 0.68 -1.26
C LEU A 84 -6.66 0.38 -2.74
N SER A 85 -7.26 1.16 -3.63
CA SER A 85 -6.91 1.14 -5.05
C SER A 85 -5.75 2.10 -5.30
N CYS A 86 -4.65 1.56 -5.83
CA CYS A 86 -3.44 2.31 -6.14
C CYS A 86 -3.36 2.70 -7.64
N GLY A 87 -4.47 2.55 -8.37
CA GLY A 87 -4.48 2.60 -9.84
C GLY A 87 -3.82 1.38 -10.49
N HIS A 88 -3.75 1.36 -11.82
CA HIS A 88 -3.14 0.27 -12.61
C HIS A 88 -3.69 -1.13 -12.30
N ASP A 89 -4.97 -1.22 -11.93
CA ASP A 89 -5.63 -2.45 -11.47
C ASP A 89 -4.96 -3.12 -10.25
N ILE A 90 -4.22 -2.34 -9.44
CA ILE A 90 -3.58 -2.80 -8.20
C ILE A 90 -4.44 -2.43 -6.99
N ILE A 91 -4.69 -3.44 -6.15
CA ILE A 91 -5.22 -3.28 -4.82
C ILE A 91 -4.10 -3.49 -3.80
N LEU A 92 -3.98 -2.55 -2.85
CA LEU A 92 -3.16 -2.69 -1.66
C LEU A 92 -4.06 -3.05 -0.48
N LYS A 93 -3.89 -4.26 0.03
CA LYS A 93 -4.53 -4.71 1.27
C LYS A 93 -3.60 -4.43 2.44
N ALA A 94 -4.03 -3.55 3.34
CA ALA A 94 -3.34 -3.24 4.59
C ALA A 94 -3.99 -3.98 5.75
N VAL A 95 -3.19 -4.71 6.54
CA VAL A 95 -3.66 -5.49 7.71
C VAL A 95 -2.70 -5.31 8.87
N ARG A 96 -3.21 -4.87 10.02
CA ARG A 96 -2.44 -4.77 11.28
C ARG A 96 -2.31 -6.13 11.95
N ASP A 97 -1.17 -6.35 12.62
CA ASP A 97 -0.89 -7.51 13.48
C ASP A 97 -1.14 -8.86 12.77
N LEU A 98 -0.74 -8.93 11.50
CA LEU A 98 -0.89 -10.17 10.73
C LEU A 98 0.20 -11.18 11.13
N ASP A 99 -0.22 -12.25 11.82
CA ASP A 99 0.68 -13.26 12.39
C ASP A 99 1.30 -14.22 11.35
N ASP A 100 0.64 -14.43 10.21
CA ASP A 100 1.07 -15.38 9.20
C ASP A 100 0.85 -14.89 7.77
N THR A 101 1.42 -15.62 6.80
CA THR A 101 1.40 -15.26 5.37
C THR A 101 0.52 -16.22 4.56
N THR A 102 -0.42 -16.93 5.22
CA THR A 102 -1.27 -17.94 4.59
C THR A 102 -2.08 -17.38 3.43
N GLU A 103 -2.65 -16.18 3.57
CA GLU A 103 -3.41 -15.54 2.48
C GLU A 103 -2.51 -15.31 1.25
N TYR A 104 -1.35 -14.69 1.46
CA TYR A 104 -0.43 -14.38 0.37
C TYR A 104 0.10 -15.64 -0.32
N THR A 105 0.57 -16.62 0.46
CA THR A 105 1.10 -17.88 -0.07
C THR A 105 0.02 -18.73 -0.73
N THR A 106 -1.24 -18.63 -0.30
CA THR A 106 -2.38 -19.24 -1.01
C THR A 106 -2.58 -18.59 -2.38
N LEU A 107 -2.49 -17.26 -2.50
CA LEU A 107 -2.56 -16.59 -3.79
C LEU A 107 -1.39 -16.98 -4.70
N GLU A 108 -0.17 -17.11 -4.17
CA GLU A 108 0.98 -17.64 -4.93
C GLU A 108 0.73 -19.07 -5.42
N TYR A 109 0.23 -19.94 -4.55
CA TYR A 109 -0.11 -21.31 -4.91
C TYR A 109 -1.17 -21.35 -6.03
N LEU A 110 -2.23 -20.55 -5.91
CA LEU A 110 -3.28 -20.47 -6.94
C LEU A 110 -2.72 -19.93 -8.26
N HIS A 111 -1.88 -18.90 -8.21
CA HIS A 111 -1.26 -18.33 -9.41
C HIS A 111 -0.38 -19.36 -10.14
N GLN A 112 0.41 -20.15 -9.39
CA GLN A 112 1.33 -21.13 -9.96
C GLN A 112 0.64 -22.42 -10.42
N HIS A 113 -0.32 -22.93 -9.65
CA HIS A 113 -0.89 -24.27 -9.86
C HIS A 113 -2.30 -24.27 -10.44
N LYS A 114 -3.02 -23.14 -10.33
CA LYS A 114 -4.41 -23.00 -10.80
C LYS A 114 -4.64 -21.65 -11.52
N PRO A 115 -3.84 -21.32 -12.56
CA PRO A 115 -3.84 -19.98 -13.18
C PRO A 115 -5.17 -19.58 -13.84
N ASN A 116 -6.06 -20.53 -14.11
CA ASN A 116 -7.40 -20.26 -14.64
C ASN A 116 -8.44 -19.95 -13.56
N THR A 117 -8.06 -20.01 -12.27
CA THR A 117 -8.92 -19.60 -11.16
C THR A 117 -9.03 -18.08 -11.18
N PRO A 118 -10.25 -17.51 -11.05
CA PRO A 118 -10.43 -16.07 -10.93
C PRO A 118 -10.04 -15.59 -9.52
N ALA A 119 -8.78 -15.77 -9.15
CA ALA A 119 -8.19 -15.28 -7.92
C ALA A 119 -7.26 -14.10 -8.22
N PRO A 120 -7.11 -13.14 -7.28
CA PRO A 120 -6.13 -12.08 -7.42
C PRO A 120 -4.71 -12.64 -7.57
N LYS A 121 -3.91 -12.04 -8.44
CA LYS A 121 -2.50 -12.34 -8.59
C LYS A 121 -1.72 -11.68 -7.45
N PRO A 122 -0.83 -12.40 -6.77
CA PRO A 122 0.07 -11.79 -5.80
C PRO A 122 1.12 -10.95 -6.55
N LEU A 123 1.25 -9.69 -6.17
CA LEU A 123 2.16 -8.73 -6.82
C LEU A 123 3.31 -8.26 -5.91
N GLY A 124 3.28 -8.62 -4.63
CA GLY A 124 4.32 -8.30 -3.66
C GLY A 124 3.78 -8.17 -2.24
N PHE A 125 4.66 -8.33 -1.24
CA PHE A 125 4.33 -8.16 0.17
C PHE A 125 5.42 -7.34 0.86
N ILE A 126 5.01 -6.26 1.53
CA ILE A 126 5.88 -5.49 2.40
C ILE A 126 5.31 -5.48 3.83
N ARG A 127 6.18 -5.61 4.83
CA ARG A 127 5.85 -5.35 6.24
C ARG A 127 6.35 -3.96 6.60
N MET A 128 5.49 -3.13 7.17
CA MET A 128 5.85 -1.83 7.69
C MET A 128 5.47 -1.77 9.17
N ASN A 129 6.46 -1.97 10.06
CA ASN A 129 6.24 -2.27 11.48
C ASN A 129 5.22 -3.42 11.69
N ASP A 130 4.08 -3.13 12.33
CA ASP A 130 2.97 -4.03 12.63
C ASP A 130 1.94 -4.12 11.49
N ILE A 131 2.14 -3.40 10.38
CA ILE A 131 1.20 -3.37 9.26
C ILE A 131 1.75 -4.15 8.08
N SER A 132 1.00 -5.16 7.66
CA SER A 132 1.26 -5.92 6.43
C SER A 132 0.57 -5.28 5.25
N LEU A 133 1.35 -5.05 4.18
CA LEU A 133 0.96 -4.41 2.93
C LEU A 133 1.07 -5.43 1.80
N MET A 134 -0.05 -6.01 1.38
CA MET A 134 -0.13 -6.98 0.29
C MET A 134 -0.63 -6.31 -0.99
N PHE A 135 0.17 -6.35 -2.05
CA PHE A 135 -0.22 -5.88 -3.38
C PHE A 135 -0.80 -7.04 -4.19
N ILE A 136 -1.98 -6.84 -4.77
CA ILE A 136 -2.68 -7.83 -5.60
C ILE A 136 -3.31 -7.18 -6.84
N GLY A 137 -3.48 -7.94 -7.92
CA GLY A 137 -4.12 -7.46 -9.17
C GLY A 137 -4.45 -8.56 -10.17
#